data_AF-A0A4R4ZYE9-F1
#
_entry.id   AF-A0A4R4ZYE9-F1
#
_cell.length_a   1.000
_cell.length_b   1.000
_cell.length_c   1.000
_cell.angle_alpha   90.00
_cell.angle_beta   90.00
_cell.angle_gamma   90.00
#
_symmetry.space_group_name_H-M   'P 1'
#
loop_
_entity.id
_entity.type
_entity.pdbx_description
1 polymer ?
#
loop_
_entity_poly.entity_id
_entity_poly.type
_entity_poly.pdbx_seq_one_letter_code
_entity_poly.pdbx_strand_id
1 'polypeptide(L)'
;MNQEQLAVAQAAHTARRGELAKSLQALDGLDSVEALDLRARVLAQLGRWQEADDTWAALQDVEPERALARRVLAGRSRQRPIARPLAAVAVAVLAVGGIATGTAAAVSRPDPVVAEPSVAPQTITVTTTAPPATVTPTPDDTQLDAIAAAVATPGVTVLREPGAVRVVFDRGLFTAGTTFAPGATDVLDRLAPKLKGIPGITVVGQSVVVPGSAAGGSGTALARAQAAAQHLARAGGLPLTRLALASGDQAHPLFPGAVRNRTVSLLLTA
;
A
#
# COMPACT_ATOMS: atom_id res chain seq x y z
N MET A 1 -4.52 20.03 -25.81
CA MET A 1 -3.81 19.74 -24.55
C MET A 1 -3.13 21.03 -24.13
N ASN A 2 -3.50 21.60 -22.98
CA ASN A 2 -2.99 22.91 -22.55
C ASN A 2 -1.55 22.80 -22.04
N GLN A 3 -0.73 23.86 -22.21
CA GLN A 3 0.68 23.84 -21.78
C GLN A 3 0.83 23.53 -20.28
N GLU A 4 -0.10 24.00 -19.46
CA GLU A 4 -0.14 23.69 -18.03
C GLU A 4 -0.39 22.20 -17.75
N GLN A 5 -1.30 21.56 -18.48
CA GLN A 5 -1.54 20.11 -18.35
C GLN A 5 -0.31 19.29 -18.73
N LEU A 6 0.44 19.74 -19.74
CA LEU A 6 1.70 19.11 -20.13
C LEU A 6 2.77 19.27 -19.02
N ALA A 7 2.88 20.45 -18.43
CA ALA A 7 3.80 20.72 -17.32
C ALA A 7 3.48 19.85 -16.09
N VAL A 8 2.21 19.74 -15.71
CA VAL A 8 1.76 18.87 -14.61
C VAL A 8 2.05 17.38 -14.92
N ALA A 9 1.79 16.92 -16.15
CA ALA A 9 2.08 15.55 -16.55
C ALA A 9 3.59 15.24 -16.50
N GLN A 10 4.42 16.19 -16.92
CA GLN A 10 5.88 16.08 -16.86
C GLN A 10 6.37 16.07 -15.41
N ALA A 11 5.89 16.98 -14.55
CA ALA A 11 6.21 16.98 -13.12
C ALA A 11 5.83 15.65 -12.45
N ALA A 12 4.64 15.10 -12.75
CA ALA A 12 4.21 13.81 -12.23
C ALA A 12 5.13 12.65 -12.69
N HIS A 13 5.61 12.69 -13.93
CA HIS A 13 6.58 11.71 -14.42
C HIS A 13 7.92 11.82 -13.68
N THR A 14 8.42 13.04 -13.48
CA THR A 14 9.65 13.32 -12.72
C THR A 14 9.56 12.86 -11.27
N ALA A 15 8.43 13.11 -10.60
CA ALA A 15 8.19 12.61 -9.24
C ALA A 15 8.22 11.09 -9.14
N ARG A 16 7.61 10.37 -10.11
CA ARG A 16 7.63 8.90 -10.16
C ARG A 16 9.03 8.31 -10.32
N ARG A 17 9.97 9.06 -10.90
CA ARG A 17 11.39 8.68 -11.00
C ARG A 17 12.19 8.96 -9.72
N GLY A 18 11.54 9.47 -8.67
CA GLY A 18 12.19 9.86 -7.41
C GLY A 18 12.85 11.24 -7.46
N GLU A 19 12.73 11.97 -8.57
CA GLU A 19 13.34 13.30 -8.75
C GLU A 19 12.45 14.40 -8.14
N LEU A 20 12.11 14.26 -6.87
CA LEU A 20 11.07 15.05 -6.18
C LEU A 20 11.36 16.56 -6.18
N ALA A 21 12.61 16.98 -5.98
CA ALA A 21 12.99 18.40 -6.00
C ALA A 21 12.77 19.04 -7.38
N LYS A 22 13.11 18.32 -8.46
CA LYS A 22 12.86 18.79 -9.84
C LYS A 22 11.38 18.83 -10.16
N SER A 23 10.60 17.89 -9.62
CA SER A 23 9.15 17.95 -9.72
C SER A 23 8.58 19.20 -9.07
N LEU A 24 9.08 19.64 -7.91
CA LEU A 24 8.63 20.89 -7.29
C LEU A 24 8.99 22.12 -8.12
N GLN A 25 10.21 22.14 -8.68
CA GLN A 25 10.62 23.23 -9.57
C GLN A 25 9.73 23.33 -10.81
N ALA A 26 9.33 22.19 -11.40
CA ALA A 26 8.44 22.15 -12.55
C ALA A 26 6.98 22.56 -12.22
N LEU A 27 6.61 22.57 -10.95
CA LEU A 27 5.29 22.99 -10.47
C LEU A 27 5.26 24.44 -9.98
N ASP A 28 6.40 25.13 -10.00
CA ASP A 28 6.48 26.48 -9.47
C ASP A 28 5.73 27.47 -10.37
N GLY A 29 4.93 28.34 -9.76
CA GLY A 29 4.05 29.29 -10.47
C GLY A 29 2.81 28.68 -11.14
N LEU A 30 2.51 27.39 -10.93
CA LEU A 30 1.28 26.76 -11.40
C LEU A 30 0.24 26.70 -10.28
N ASP A 31 -0.91 27.34 -10.51
CA ASP A 31 -1.99 27.46 -9.51
C ASP A 31 -3.23 26.61 -9.87
N SER A 32 -3.16 25.80 -10.93
CA SER A 32 -4.23 24.82 -11.19
C SER A 32 -4.39 23.85 -10.02
N VAL A 33 -5.64 23.40 -9.85
CA VAL A 33 -6.03 22.43 -8.81
C VAL A 33 -5.16 21.17 -8.86
N GLU A 34 -4.85 20.69 -10.06
CA GLU A 34 -4.01 19.53 -10.28
C GLU A 34 -2.54 19.78 -9.91
N ALA A 35 -2.01 20.98 -10.21
CA ALA A 35 -0.65 21.36 -9.86
C ALA A 35 -0.47 21.49 -8.33
N LEU A 36 -1.41 22.17 -7.66
CA LEU A 36 -1.42 22.32 -6.21
C LEU A 36 -1.55 20.97 -5.48
N ASP A 37 -2.43 20.07 -5.94
CA ASP A 37 -2.56 18.74 -5.36
C ASP A 37 -1.28 17.90 -5.53
N LEU A 38 -0.65 17.95 -6.71
CA LEU A 38 0.62 17.26 -6.95
C LEU A 38 1.76 17.85 -6.11
N ARG A 39 1.85 19.18 -6.00
CA ARG A 39 2.85 19.88 -5.17
C ARG A 39 2.76 19.45 -3.72
N ALA A 40 1.55 19.41 -3.16
CA ALA A 40 1.33 18.98 -1.77
C ALA A 40 1.77 17.52 -1.54
N ARG A 41 1.48 16.60 -2.48
CA ARG A 41 1.94 15.20 -2.37
C ARG A 41 3.46 15.08 -2.44
N VAL A 42 4.12 15.84 -3.31
CA VAL A 42 5.59 15.83 -3.43
C VAL A 42 6.24 16.43 -2.18
N LEU A 43 5.69 17.50 -1.61
CA LEU A 43 6.14 18.07 -0.33
C LEU A 43 6.01 17.06 0.82
N ALA A 44 4.90 16.33 0.88
CA ALA A 44 4.69 15.26 1.86
C ALA A 44 5.71 14.12 1.71
N GLN A 45 6.02 13.69 0.48
CA GLN A 45 7.04 12.67 0.20
C GLN A 45 8.45 13.11 0.62
N LEU A 46 8.74 14.42 0.55
CA LEU A 46 9.99 15.03 1.02
C LEU A 46 10.03 15.24 2.55
N GLY A 47 8.96 14.88 3.28
CA GLY A 47 8.85 15.13 4.72
C GLY A 47 8.58 16.59 5.09
N ARG A 48 8.24 17.45 4.12
CA ARG A 48 7.89 18.87 4.33
C ARG A 48 6.40 19.01 4.63
N TRP A 49 5.97 18.40 5.74
CA TRP A 49 4.56 18.23 6.09
C TRP A 49 3.80 19.53 6.26
N GLN A 50 4.41 20.53 6.90
CA GLN A 50 3.77 21.83 7.13
C GLN A 50 3.44 22.52 5.79
N GLU A 51 4.38 22.54 4.86
CA GLU A 51 4.18 23.16 3.55
C GLU A 51 3.17 22.39 2.69
N ALA A 52 3.13 21.06 2.83
CA ALA A 52 2.11 20.23 2.19
C ALA A 52 0.71 20.58 2.71
N ASP A 53 0.56 20.75 4.03
CA ASP A 53 -0.69 21.15 4.66
C ASP A 53 -1.12 22.56 4.24
N ASP A 54 -0.19 23.52 4.18
CA ASP A 54 -0.47 24.88 3.70
C ASP A 54 -0.91 24.88 2.23
N THR A 55 -0.25 24.07 1.38
CA THR A 55 -0.61 23.91 -0.04
C THR A 55 -1.99 23.26 -0.20
N TRP A 56 -2.31 22.25 0.62
CA TRP A 56 -3.64 21.65 0.63
C TRP A 56 -4.70 22.58 1.19
N ALA A 57 -4.38 23.46 2.14
CA ALA A 57 -5.30 24.45 2.67
C ALA A 57 -5.69 25.47 1.59
N ALA A 58 -4.71 25.99 0.84
CA ALA A 58 -4.96 26.87 -0.31
C ALA A 58 -5.89 26.23 -1.35
N LEU A 59 -5.79 24.90 -1.55
CA LEU A 59 -6.68 24.17 -2.44
C LEU A 59 -8.14 24.13 -1.95
N GLN A 60 -8.37 24.16 -0.64
CA GLN A 60 -9.74 24.17 -0.06
C GLN A 60 -10.44 25.50 -0.30
N ASP A 61 -9.67 26.59 -0.37
CA ASP A 61 -10.20 27.92 -0.66
C ASP A 61 -10.65 28.03 -2.13
N VAL A 62 -10.07 27.23 -3.04
CA VAL A 62 -10.40 27.19 -4.47
C VAL A 62 -11.56 26.22 -4.78
N GLU A 63 -11.61 25.04 -4.15
CA GLU A 63 -12.69 24.06 -4.34
C GLU A 63 -13.22 23.48 -3.00
N PRO A 64 -14.15 24.18 -2.33
CA PRO A 64 -14.64 23.78 -1.01
C PRO A 64 -15.42 22.44 -0.99
N GLU A 65 -16.09 22.07 -2.09
CA GLU A 65 -16.81 20.79 -2.18
C GLU A 65 -15.88 19.57 -2.28
N ARG A 66 -14.73 19.70 -2.97
CA ARG A 66 -13.72 18.63 -3.05
C ARG A 66 -12.85 18.55 -1.78
N ALA A 67 -12.78 19.60 -0.99
CA ALA A 67 -12.08 19.65 0.30
C ALA A 67 -12.74 18.79 1.39
N LEU A 68 -14.08 18.77 1.45
CA LEU A 68 -14.83 17.97 2.43
C LEU A 68 -14.61 16.47 2.23
N ALA A 69 -14.46 16.01 0.98
CA ALA A 69 -14.11 14.62 0.67
C ALA A 69 -12.68 14.24 1.13
N ARG A 70 -11.77 15.21 1.30
CA ARG A 70 -10.36 15.00 1.64
C ARG A 70 -10.01 15.22 3.11
N ARG A 71 -10.84 15.94 3.88
CA ARG A 71 -10.70 16.08 5.36
C ARG A 71 -10.66 14.71 6.09
N VAL A 72 -11.23 13.68 5.48
CA VAL A 72 -11.21 12.29 5.98
C VAL A 72 -9.83 11.62 5.82
N LEU A 73 -8.99 12.07 4.88
CA LEU A 73 -7.62 11.56 4.71
C LEU A 73 -6.56 12.29 5.55
N ALA A 74 -6.71 13.60 5.78
CA ALA A 74 -5.77 14.40 6.58
C ALA A 74 -5.98 14.28 8.11
N GLY A 75 -7.11 13.71 8.55
CA GLY A 75 -7.43 13.51 9.98
C GLY A 75 -6.46 12.60 10.77
N ARG A 76 -5.45 11.99 10.12
CA ARG A 76 -4.39 11.22 10.79
C ARG A 76 -3.18 12.04 11.24
N SER A 77 -3.01 13.30 10.85
CA SER A 77 -1.85 14.12 11.29
C SER A 77 -2.00 14.75 12.68
N ARG A 78 -3.15 14.59 13.37
CA ARG A 78 -3.33 15.06 14.76
C ARG A 78 -2.81 14.11 15.84
N GLN A 79 -1.83 13.27 15.55
CA GLN A 79 -1.02 12.67 16.63
C GLN A 79 0.11 13.63 16.99
N ARG A 80 -0.25 14.66 17.77
CA ARG A 80 0.72 15.43 18.55
C ARG A 80 1.60 14.45 19.36
N PRO A 81 2.92 14.67 19.49
CA PRO A 81 3.70 13.96 20.48
C PRO A 81 3.13 14.32 21.86
N ILE A 82 2.42 13.38 22.48
CA ILE A 82 2.07 13.47 23.89
C ILE A 82 3.39 13.41 24.63
N ALA A 83 3.85 14.56 25.12
CA ALA A 83 4.92 14.65 26.08
C ALA A 83 4.64 13.64 27.18
N ARG A 84 5.50 12.62 27.30
CA ARG A 84 5.46 11.65 28.38
C ARG A 84 5.59 12.44 29.69
N PRO A 85 4.63 12.41 30.62
CA PRO A 85 4.92 12.85 31.97
C PRO A 85 5.88 11.81 32.55
N LEU A 86 7.15 12.22 32.70
CA LEU A 86 8.12 11.54 33.55
C LEU A 86 7.46 11.39 34.93
N ALA A 87 7.14 10.16 35.30
CA ALA A 87 6.82 9.81 36.67
C ALA A 87 8.05 10.12 37.51
N ALA A 88 7.99 11.24 38.24
CA ALA A 88 8.94 11.59 39.27
C ALA A 88 8.79 10.56 40.40
N VAL A 89 9.61 9.51 40.36
CA VAL A 89 9.89 8.70 41.55
C VAL A 89 10.95 9.47 42.33
N ALA A 90 10.48 10.21 43.33
CA ALA A 90 11.32 10.78 44.37
C ALA A 90 11.81 9.63 45.28
N VAL A 91 13.11 9.33 45.23
CA VAL A 91 13.81 8.64 46.31
C VAL A 91 14.92 9.56 46.77
N ALA A 92 14.78 10.05 47.99
CA ALA A 92 15.70 10.96 48.65
C ALA A 92 16.36 10.24 49.83
N VAL A 93 17.71 10.21 49.81
CA VAL A 93 18.65 10.44 50.95
C VAL A 93 18.84 9.20 51.86
N LEU A 94 20.04 8.63 52.17
CA LEU A 94 21.42 9.05 52.52
C LEU A 94 22.42 7.94 52.12
N ALA A 95 23.58 8.18 51.48
CA ALA A 95 24.88 8.69 51.97
C ALA A 95 25.64 7.80 52.97
N VAL A 96 26.82 7.30 52.54
CA VAL A 96 28.14 6.98 53.17
C VAL A 96 28.79 5.95 52.21
N GLY A 97 29.95 6.07 51.57
CA GLY A 97 31.24 6.68 51.89
C GLY A 97 32.30 5.57 51.69
N GLY A 98 33.35 5.78 50.88
CA GLY A 98 34.48 4.84 50.84
C GLY A 98 35.28 4.77 49.53
N ILE A 99 36.53 5.20 49.62
CA ILE A 99 37.60 5.31 48.61
C ILE A 99 38.14 3.94 48.15
N ALA A 100 38.55 3.81 46.87
CA ALA A 100 39.71 3.02 46.48
C ALA A 100 40.26 3.41 45.09
N THR A 101 41.52 3.84 45.09
CA THR A 101 42.43 4.11 43.96
C THR A 101 42.80 2.85 43.18
N GLY A 102 43.01 2.95 41.86
CA GLY A 102 43.58 1.88 41.04
C GLY A 102 44.13 2.36 39.70
N THR A 103 45.40 2.08 39.46
CA THR A 103 46.34 2.55 38.43
C THR A 103 46.09 2.05 37.00
N ALA A 104 46.76 2.74 36.06
CA ALA A 104 46.76 2.56 34.61
C ALA A 104 47.14 1.17 34.08
N ALA A 105 46.57 0.83 32.92
CA ALA A 105 47.19 -0.02 31.92
C ALA A 105 46.80 0.48 30.52
N ALA A 106 47.77 1.04 29.81
CA ALA A 106 47.70 1.27 28.37
C ALA A 106 47.79 -0.09 27.67
N VAL A 107 46.77 -0.45 26.90
CA VAL A 107 46.82 -1.55 25.95
C VAL A 107 46.40 -1.01 24.60
N SER A 108 47.38 -0.94 23.70
CA SER A 108 47.21 -0.69 22.27
C SER A 108 46.16 -1.65 21.69
N ARG A 109 45.26 -1.13 20.86
CA ARG A 109 44.64 -1.93 19.80
C ARG A 109 44.72 -1.20 18.46
N PRO A 110 45.10 -1.92 17.40
CA PRO A 110 45.35 -1.38 16.07
C PRO A 110 44.04 -1.05 15.35
N ASP A 111 44.13 -0.13 14.39
CA ASP A 111 43.13 0.08 13.35
C ASP A 111 42.75 -1.24 12.67
N PRO A 112 41.46 -1.59 12.64
CA PRO A 112 40.92 -2.38 11.55
C PRO A 112 40.38 -1.43 10.50
N VAL A 113 41.05 -1.42 9.35
CA VAL A 113 40.53 -1.00 8.05
C VAL A 113 39.09 -1.49 7.92
N VAL A 114 38.13 -0.57 7.99
CA VAL A 114 36.74 -0.87 7.65
C VAL A 114 36.70 -1.06 6.15
N ALA A 115 36.75 -2.32 5.73
CA ALA A 115 36.38 -2.72 4.39
C ALA A 115 34.96 -2.22 4.11
N GLU A 116 34.83 -1.42 3.05
CA GLU A 116 33.54 -1.10 2.44
C GLU A 116 32.80 -2.41 2.10
N PRO A 117 31.57 -2.64 2.60
CA PRO A 117 30.66 -3.48 1.87
C PRO A 117 30.21 -2.69 0.64
N SER A 118 30.88 -2.97 -0.48
CA SER A 118 30.37 -2.71 -1.83
C SER A 118 29.02 -3.44 -1.97
N VAL A 119 27.94 -2.75 -1.60
CA VAL A 119 26.59 -3.17 -1.91
C VAL A 119 26.37 -2.80 -3.36
N ALA A 120 26.69 -3.75 -4.24
CA ALA A 120 26.27 -3.71 -5.63
C ALA A 120 24.78 -3.35 -5.71
N PRO A 121 24.37 -2.46 -6.65
CA PRO A 121 22.97 -2.13 -6.84
C PRO A 121 22.23 -3.42 -7.17
N GLN A 122 21.36 -3.87 -6.25
CA GLN A 122 20.39 -4.91 -6.57
C GLN A 122 19.38 -4.30 -7.53
N THR A 123 19.64 -4.48 -8.82
CA THR A 123 18.69 -4.24 -9.89
C THR A 123 17.44 -5.06 -9.58
N ILE A 124 16.41 -4.42 -9.05
CA ILE A 124 15.07 -5.00 -9.01
C ILE A 124 14.67 -5.15 -10.47
N THR A 125 14.74 -6.38 -10.99
CA THR A 125 14.19 -6.71 -12.29
C THR A 125 12.68 -6.51 -12.21
N VAL A 126 12.22 -5.35 -12.66
CA VAL A 126 10.80 -5.13 -12.98
C VAL A 126 10.53 -5.96 -14.22
N THR A 127 10.09 -7.19 -14.00
CA THR A 127 9.58 -8.05 -15.05
C THR A 127 8.22 -7.50 -15.49
N THR A 128 8.22 -6.54 -16.41
CA THR A 128 7.05 -6.26 -17.26
C THR A 128 6.97 -7.37 -18.30
N THR A 129 6.71 -8.60 -17.85
CA THR A 129 6.33 -9.69 -18.76
C THR A 129 4.84 -9.54 -18.97
N ALA A 130 4.48 -8.89 -20.07
CA ALA A 130 3.33 -9.38 -20.84
C ALA A 130 3.60 -10.88 -21.06
N PRO A 131 2.73 -11.79 -20.60
CA PRO A 131 3.00 -13.21 -20.79
C PRO A 131 3.15 -13.46 -22.29
N PRO A 132 4.23 -14.13 -22.76
CA PRO A 132 4.08 -14.89 -23.98
C PRO A 132 2.89 -15.82 -23.75
N ALA A 133 1.97 -15.87 -24.71
CA ALA A 133 0.88 -16.83 -24.76
C ALA A 133 1.49 -18.24 -24.77
N THR A 134 1.89 -18.70 -23.60
CA THR A 134 2.23 -20.08 -23.33
C THR A 134 0.86 -20.70 -23.13
N VAL A 135 0.47 -21.53 -24.10
CA VAL A 135 -0.77 -22.30 -24.05
C VAL A 135 -0.62 -23.28 -22.89
N THR A 136 -0.95 -22.82 -21.68
CA THR A 136 -1.18 -23.69 -20.54
C THR A 136 -2.31 -24.63 -20.95
N PRO A 137 -2.20 -25.95 -20.72
CA PRO A 137 -3.32 -26.85 -20.96
C PRO A 137 -4.54 -26.28 -20.23
N THR A 138 -5.66 -26.15 -20.94
CA THR A 138 -6.93 -25.75 -20.35
C THR A 138 -7.17 -26.66 -19.15
N PRO A 139 -7.24 -26.12 -17.92
CA PRO A 139 -7.55 -26.96 -16.77
C PRO A 139 -8.89 -27.65 -17.03
N ASP A 140 -8.97 -28.95 -16.72
CA ASP A 140 -10.22 -29.68 -16.87
C ASP A 140 -11.33 -28.92 -16.12
N ASP A 141 -12.43 -28.63 -16.81
CA ASP A 141 -13.55 -27.85 -16.25
C ASP A 141 -14.06 -28.47 -14.94
N THR A 142 -13.96 -29.80 -14.81
CA THR A 142 -14.27 -30.54 -13.57
C THR A 142 -13.41 -30.11 -12.38
N GLN A 143 -12.12 -29.84 -12.59
CA GLN A 143 -11.22 -29.40 -11.52
C GLN A 143 -11.56 -27.97 -11.11
N LEU A 144 -11.86 -27.09 -12.06
CA LEU A 144 -12.28 -25.72 -11.75
C LEU A 144 -13.66 -25.67 -11.07
N ASP A 145 -14.58 -26.57 -11.40
CA ASP A 145 -15.86 -26.69 -10.71
C ASP A 145 -15.69 -27.19 -9.28
N ALA A 146 -14.77 -28.12 -9.05
CA ALA A 146 -14.40 -28.55 -7.70
C ALA A 146 -13.80 -27.39 -6.88
N ILE A 147 -12.94 -26.56 -7.49
CA ILE A 147 -12.41 -25.33 -6.87
C ILE A 147 -13.56 -24.37 -6.51
N ALA A 148 -14.48 -24.13 -7.45
CA ALA A 148 -15.61 -23.23 -7.24
C ALA A 148 -16.51 -23.69 -6.08
N ALA A 149 -16.82 -24.99 -6.01
CA ALA A 149 -17.58 -25.58 -4.92
C ALA A 149 -16.83 -25.48 -3.58
N ALA A 150 -15.51 -25.70 -3.57
CA ALA A 150 -14.71 -25.67 -2.35
C ALA A 150 -14.66 -24.27 -1.70
N VAL A 151 -14.63 -23.21 -2.50
CA VAL A 151 -14.50 -21.82 -2.02
C VAL A 151 -15.83 -21.10 -1.79
N ALA A 152 -16.95 -21.69 -2.22
CA ALA A 152 -18.28 -21.17 -1.94
C ALA A 152 -18.50 -21.04 -0.43
N THR A 153 -18.73 -19.80 0.03
CA THR A 153 -18.96 -19.45 1.43
C THR A 153 -19.84 -18.20 1.56
N PRO A 154 -20.53 -18.01 2.70
CA PRO A 154 -21.30 -16.78 2.92
C PRO A 154 -20.43 -15.52 2.91
N GLY A 155 -20.81 -14.55 2.08
CA GLY A 155 -20.13 -13.25 1.92
C GLY A 155 -19.22 -13.17 0.69
N VAL A 156 -19.14 -14.23 -0.11
CA VAL A 156 -18.46 -14.23 -1.41
C VAL A 156 -19.37 -14.79 -2.52
N THR A 157 -19.26 -14.17 -3.68
CA THR A 157 -19.81 -14.66 -4.95
C THR A 157 -18.69 -15.29 -5.75
N VAL A 158 -18.93 -16.51 -6.27
CA VAL A 158 -17.98 -17.25 -7.09
C VAL A 158 -18.40 -17.16 -8.56
N LEU A 159 -17.50 -16.69 -9.41
CA LEU A 159 -17.71 -16.53 -10.85
C LEU A 159 -16.77 -17.47 -11.61
N ARG A 160 -17.32 -18.23 -12.56
CA ARG A 160 -16.51 -19.04 -13.48
C ARG A 160 -15.97 -18.14 -14.60
N GLU A 161 -14.66 -18.19 -14.81
CA GLU A 161 -13.97 -17.55 -15.93
C GLU A 161 -13.28 -18.62 -16.78
N PRO A 162 -12.99 -18.37 -18.07
CA PRO A 162 -12.21 -19.28 -18.88
C PRO A 162 -10.85 -19.57 -18.20
N GLY A 163 -10.61 -20.82 -17.82
CA GLY A 163 -9.37 -21.27 -17.18
C GLY A 163 -9.18 -20.87 -15.70
N ALA A 164 -10.17 -20.25 -15.06
CA ALA A 164 -10.04 -19.81 -13.67
C ALA A 164 -11.40 -19.73 -12.92
N VAL A 165 -11.30 -19.58 -11.61
CA VAL A 165 -12.43 -19.24 -10.73
C VAL A 165 -12.14 -17.90 -10.08
N ARG A 166 -13.01 -16.91 -10.30
CA ARG A 166 -12.93 -15.62 -9.61
C ARG A 166 -13.82 -15.62 -8.39
N VAL A 167 -13.24 -15.33 -7.23
CA VAL A 167 -13.97 -15.08 -5.99
C VAL A 167 -14.08 -13.58 -5.77
N VAL A 168 -15.30 -13.07 -5.63
CA VAL A 168 -15.60 -11.65 -5.39
C VAL A 168 -16.34 -11.51 -4.07
N PHE A 169 -16.00 -10.50 -3.28
CA PHE A 169 -16.65 -10.26 -1.99
C PHE A 169 -17.92 -9.44 -2.18
N ASP A 170 -18.98 -9.82 -1.48
CA ASP A 170 -20.29 -9.19 -1.63
C ASP A 170 -20.28 -7.74 -1.12
N ARG A 171 -19.39 -7.43 -0.19
CA ARG A 171 -19.19 -6.10 0.40
C ARG A 171 -17.74 -5.65 0.18
N GLY A 172 -17.53 -4.33 0.22
CA GLY A 172 -16.19 -3.76 0.23
C GLY A 172 -15.43 -4.21 1.47
N LEU A 173 -14.26 -4.82 1.28
CA LEU A 173 -13.42 -5.30 2.38
C LEU A 173 -12.70 -4.16 3.12
N PHE A 174 -12.59 -2.98 2.52
CA PHE A 174 -11.84 -1.87 3.08
C PHE A 174 -12.71 -0.61 3.25
N THR A 175 -12.63 0.01 4.43
CA THR A 175 -13.26 1.31 4.67
C THR A 175 -12.48 2.42 3.98
N ALA A 176 -11.16 2.44 4.14
CA ALA A 176 -10.24 3.39 3.53
C ALA A 176 -8.84 2.80 3.40
N GLY A 177 -8.12 3.15 2.32
CA GLY A 177 -6.77 2.61 2.07
C GLY A 177 -6.73 1.08 2.21
N THR A 178 -5.94 0.58 3.16
CA THR A 178 -5.78 -0.84 3.55
C THR A 178 -6.45 -1.19 4.88
N THR A 179 -7.26 -0.29 5.47
CA THR A 179 -7.98 -0.56 6.71
C THR A 179 -9.22 -1.40 6.43
N PHE A 180 -9.32 -2.58 7.06
CA PHE A 180 -10.45 -3.48 6.88
C PHE A 180 -11.76 -2.87 7.40
N ALA A 181 -12.86 -3.16 6.72
CA ALA A 181 -14.19 -2.83 7.18
C ALA A 181 -14.62 -3.77 8.31
N PRO A 182 -15.55 -3.33 9.20
CA PRO A 182 -16.11 -4.20 10.22
C PRO A 182 -16.67 -5.50 9.64
N GLY A 183 -16.23 -6.65 10.17
CA GLY A 183 -16.62 -7.99 9.72
C GLY A 183 -16.04 -8.42 8.37
N ALA A 184 -15.14 -7.65 7.75
CA ALA A 184 -14.45 -8.05 6.53
C ALA A 184 -13.44 -9.18 6.79
N THR A 185 -12.74 -9.12 7.93
CA THR A 185 -11.78 -10.15 8.35
C THR A 185 -12.47 -11.49 8.58
N ASP A 186 -13.68 -11.51 9.11
CA ASP A 186 -14.41 -12.77 9.36
C ASP A 186 -14.70 -13.54 8.07
N VAL A 187 -14.96 -12.83 6.96
CA VAL A 187 -15.14 -13.45 5.65
C VAL A 187 -13.81 -14.01 5.14
N LEU A 188 -12.71 -13.27 5.31
CA LEU A 188 -11.37 -13.73 4.95
C LEU A 188 -10.93 -14.94 5.79
N ASP A 189 -11.26 -14.96 7.09
CA ASP A 189 -10.94 -16.05 8.01
C ASP A 189 -11.68 -17.34 7.65
N ARG A 190 -12.94 -17.23 7.19
CA ARG A 190 -13.68 -18.39 6.67
C ARG A 190 -13.13 -18.90 5.34
N LEU A 191 -12.65 -17.99 4.49
CA LEU A 191 -12.14 -18.34 3.17
C LEU A 191 -10.72 -18.93 3.23
N ALA A 192 -9.86 -18.42 4.11
CA ALA A 192 -8.43 -18.74 4.12
C ALA A 192 -8.10 -20.24 4.26
N PRO A 193 -8.76 -21.04 5.13
CA PRO A 193 -8.49 -22.47 5.22
C PRO A 193 -8.80 -23.24 3.93
N LYS A 194 -9.81 -22.79 3.16
CA LYS A 194 -10.25 -23.42 1.90
C LYS A 194 -9.22 -23.22 0.77
N LEU A 195 -8.35 -22.23 0.90
CA LEU A 195 -7.32 -21.92 -0.09
C LEU A 195 -6.11 -22.87 -0.03
N LYS A 196 -5.95 -23.68 1.02
CA LYS A 196 -4.79 -24.60 1.18
C LYS A 196 -4.61 -25.58 0.03
N GLY A 197 -5.72 -26.11 -0.49
CA GLY A 197 -5.71 -27.09 -1.58
C GLY A 197 -5.61 -26.48 -2.98
N ILE A 198 -5.63 -25.15 -3.09
CA ILE A 198 -5.69 -24.48 -4.39
C ILE A 198 -4.27 -24.20 -4.89
N PRO A 199 -3.88 -24.67 -6.09
CA PRO A 199 -2.50 -24.58 -6.57
C PRO A 199 -2.11 -23.15 -6.96
N GLY A 200 -2.93 -22.44 -7.75
CA GLY A 200 -2.67 -21.06 -8.14
C GLY A 200 -3.62 -20.08 -7.47
N ILE A 201 -3.07 -19.10 -6.75
CA ILE A 201 -3.86 -18.08 -6.04
C ILE A 201 -3.28 -16.70 -6.33
N THR A 202 -4.08 -15.87 -7.00
CA THR A 202 -3.75 -14.46 -7.23
C THR A 202 -4.73 -13.57 -6.50
N VAL A 203 -4.23 -12.67 -5.65
CA VAL A 203 -5.01 -11.64 -4.98
C VAL A 203 -4.97 -10.37 -5.83
N VAL A 204 -6.11 -9.99 -6.38
CA VAL A 204 -6.24 -8.83 -7.27
C VAL A 204 -6.91 -7.68 -6.53
N GLY A 205 -6.13 -6.67 -6.17
CA GLY A 205 -6.63 -5.50 -5.47
C GLY A 205 -7.43 -4.58 -6.36
N GLN A 206 -8.55 -4.08 -5.87
CA GLN A 206 -9.41 -3.15 -6.58
C GLN A 206 -9.24 -1.75 -6.03
N SER A 207 -9.21 -0.79 -6.93
CA SER A 207 -9.20 0.64 -6.62
C SER A 207 -10.47 1.29 -7.12
N VAL A 208 -10.86 2.36 -6.46
CA VAL A 208 -11.95 3.21 -6.94
C VAL A 208 -11.38 4.08 -8.06
N VAL A 209 -12.14 4.20 -9.15
CA VAL A 209 -11.82 5.15 -10.22
C VAL A 209 -11.80 6.55 -9.64
N VAL A 210 -10.65 7.22 -9.71
CA VAL A 210 -10.53 8.64 -9.42
C VAL A 210 -10.48 9.35 -10.78
N PRO A 211 -11.24 10.44 -11.01
CA PRO A 211 -11.16 11.20 -12.25
C PRO A 211 -9.69 11.54 -12.58
N GLY A 212 -9.24 11.18 -13.79
CA GLY A 212 -7.85 11.37 -14.24
C GLY A 212 -6.91 10.16 -14.10
N SER A 213 -7.37 9.03 -13.53
CA SER A 213 -6.65 7.76 -13.46
C SER A 213 -7.56 6.64 -13.93
N ALA A 214 -7.31 6.10 -15.13
CA ALA A 214 -8.12 5.02 -15.72
C ALA A 214 -7.34 3.70 -15.89
N ALA A 215 -6.03 3.70 -15.66
CA ALA A 215 -5.20 2.52 -15.85
C ALA A 215 -4.95 1.79 -14.52
N GLY A 216 -5.00 0.46 -14.55
CA GLY A 216 -4.47 -0.39 -13.47
C GLY A 216 -3.04 -0.01 -13.09
N GLY A 217 -2.64 -0.35 -11.86
CA GLY A 217 -1.36 0.08 -11.28
C GLY A 217 -1.50 1.10 -10.14
N SER A 218 -2.70 1.24 -9.57
CA SER A 218 -2.87 2.03 -8.36
C SER A 218 -2.08 1.39 -7.21
N GLY A 219 -1.12 2.12 -6.63
CA GLY A 219 -0.43 1.69 -5.41
C GLY A 219 -1.41 1.31 -4.30
N THR A 220 -2.58 1.95 -4.25
CA THR A 220 -3.67 1.59 -3.32
C THR A 220 -4.27 0.21 -3.61
N ALA A 221 -4.48 -0.14 -4.89
CA ALA A 221 -4.96 -1.47 -5.27
C ALA A 221 -3.95 -2.54 -4.86
N LEU A 222 -2.67 -2.36 -5.20
CA LEU A 222 -1.64 -3.33 -4.81
C LEU A 222 -1.48 -3.43 -3.28
N ALA A 223 -1.53 -2.30 -2.56
CA ALA A 223 -1.47 -2.31 -1.09
C ALA A 223 -2.66 -3.05 -0.46
N ARG A 224 -3.86 -2.95 -1.04
CA ARG A 224 -5.02 -3.74 -0.61
C ARG A 224 -4.84 -5.23 -0.89
N ALA A 225 -4.31 -5.58 -2.07
CA ALA A 225 -3.98 -6.96 -2.40
C ALA A 225 -2.99 -7.53 -1.38
N GLN A 226 -1.93 -6.79 -1.05
CA GLN A 226 -0.94 -7.19 -0.06
C GLN A 226 -1.56 -7.35 1.33
N ALA A 227 -2.37 -6.40 1.80
CA ALA A 227 -3.02 -6.49 3.11
C ALA A 227 -3.95 -7.71 3.22
N ALA A 228 -4.75 -7.97 2.19
CA ALA A 228 -5.61 -9.16 2.14
C ALA A 228 -4.78 -10.45 2.08
N ALA A 229 -3.72 -10.51 1.27
CA ALA A 229 -2.85 -11.66 1.16
C ALA A 229 -2.15 -11.97 2.50
N GLN A 230 -1.65 -10.96 3.21
CA GLN A 230 -1.06 -11.14 4.55
C GLN A 230 -2.07 -11.66 5.56
N HIS A 231 -3.34 -11.26 5.46
CA HIS A 231 -4.41 -11.77 6.33
C HIS A 231 -4.76 -13.22 5.98
N LEU A 232 -5.00 -13.52 4.71
CA LEU A 232 -5.27 -14.88 4.22
C LEU A 232 -4.14 -15.85 4.51
N ALA A 233 -2.88 -15.42 4.36
CA ALA A 233 -1.70 -16.21 4.67
C ALA A 233 -1.68 -16.62 6.15
N ARG A 234 -1.91 -15.64 7.05
CA ARG A 234 -1.93 -15.88 8.50
C ARG A 234 -3.11 -16.76 8.92
N ALA A 235 -4.33 -16.40 8.51
CA ALA A 235 -5.54 -17.15 8.88
C ALA A 235 -5.57 -18.56 8.28
N GLY A 236 -5.01 -18.73 7.08
CA GLY A 236 -4.95 -20.00 6.36
C GLY A 236 -3.71 -20.83 6.66
N GLY A 237 -2.74 -20.32 7.44
CA GLY A 237 -1.45 -21.00 7.63
C GLY A 237 -0.71 -21.27 6.31
N LEU A 238 -0.84 -20.36 5.35
CA LEU A 238 -0.22 -20.43 4.02
C LEU A 238 1.04 -19.56 3.99
N PRO A 239 2.12 -19.97 3.31
CA PRO A 239 3.26 -19.08 3.10
C PRO A 239 2.83 -17.94 2.16
N LEU A 240 3.25 -16.70 2.46
CA LEU A 240 2.88 -15.54 1.65
C LEU A 240 3.37 -15.65 0.19
N THR A 241 4.46 -16.40 -0.04
CA THR A 241 5.02 -16.70 -1.36
C THR A 241 4.10 -17.55 -2.25
N ARG A 242 3.06 -18.19 -1.69
CA ARG A 242 2.04 -18.91 -2.47
C ARG A 242 1.00 -17.97 -3.10
N LEU A 243 0.95 -16.72 -2.65
CA LEU A 243 -0.05 -15.75 -3.07
C LEU A 243 0.61 -14.77 -4.05
N ALA A 244 0.21 -14.83 -5.31
CA ALA A 244 0.55 -13.80 -6.28
C ALA A 244 -0.29 -12.53 -6.01
N LEU A 245 0.26 -11.35 -6.27
CA LEU A 245 -0.42 -10.07 -6.06
C LEU A 245 -0.56 -9.33 -7.39
N ALA A 246 -1.73 -8.75 -7.64
CA ALA A 246 -1.99 -7.93 -8.81
C ALA A 246 -2.85 -6.70 -8.47
N SER A 247 -2.75 -5.67 -9.30
CA SER A 247 -3.71 -4.56 -9.32
C SER A 247 -4.76 -4.86 -10.39
N GLY A 248 -6.04 -4.69 -10.05
CA GLY A 248 -7.14 -4.73 -11.00
C GLY A 248 -7.11 -3.55 -11.97
N ASP A 249 -7.72 -3.75 -13.13
CA ASP A 249 -7.99 -2.71 -14.11
C ASP A 249 -9.14 -1.82 -13.63
N GLN A 250 -8.91 -0.50 -13.66
CA GLN A 250 -9.89 0.50 -13.23
C GLN A 250 -10.92 0.80 -14.32
N ALA A 251 -10.66 0.45 -15.59
CA ALA A 251 -11.61 0.65 -16.68
C ALA A 251 -12.83 -0.28 -16.57
N HIS A 252 -12.70 -1.40 -15.85
CA HIS A 252 -13.73 -2.42 -15.71
C HIS A 252 -14.01 -2.73 -14.23
N PRO A 253 -14.67 -1.82 -13.49
CA PRO A 253 -14.96 -2.03 -12.08
C PRO A 253 -15.89 -3.25 -11.88
N LEU A 254 -15.62 -4.06 -10.85
CA LEU A 254 -16.42 -5.25 -10.53
C LEU A 254 -17.86 -4.92 -10.17
N PHE A 255 -18.08 -3.75 -9.58
CA PHE A 255 -19.41 -3.31 -9.15
C PHE A 255 -19.68 -1.87 -9.54
N PRO A 256 -20.96 -1.48 -9.72
CA PRO A 256 -21.33 -0.08 -9.76
C PRO A 256 -21.04 0.58 -8.40
N GLY A 257 -20.34 1.72 -8.42
CA GLY A 257 -20.09 2.56 -7.24
C GLY A 257 -18.77 2.31 -6.50
N ALA A 258 -18.29 3.36 -5.84
CA ALA A 258 -16.97 3.40 -5.22
C ALA A 258 -16.81 2.50 -3.97
N VAL A 259 -17.85 2.39 -3.15
CA VAL A 259 -17.74 1.75 -1.82
C VAL A 259 -17.48 0.25 -1.94
N ARG A 260 -18.21 -0.43 -2.83
CA ARG A 260 -18.08 -1.88 -3.04
C ARG A 260 -16.78 -2.26 -3.75
N ASN A 261 -16.23 -1.35 -4.57
CA ASN A 261 -14.94 -1.52 -5.24
C ASN A 261 -13.72 -1.25 -4.33
N ARG A 262 -13.91 -0.87 -3.06
CA ARG A 262 -12.84 -0.89 -2.05
C ARG A 262 -12.63 -2.31 -1.54
N THR A 263 -12.15 -3.19 -2.42
CA THR A 263 -12.09 -4.63 -2.15
C THR A 263 -10.89 -5.27 -2.83
N VAL A 264 -10.78 -6.60 -2.71
CA VAL A 264 -9.94 -7.46 -3.54
C VAL A 264 -10.83 -8.49 -4.24
N SER A 265 -10.35 -9.13 -5.29
CA SER A 265 -10.89 -10.39 -5.78
C SER A 265 -9.78 -11.45 -5.76
N LEU A 266 -10.14 -12.72 -5.69
CA LEU A 266 -9.19 -13.81 -5.85
C LEU A 266 -9.39 -14.44 -7.23
N LEU A 267 -8.30 -14.65 -7.96
CA LEU A 267 -8.28 -15.47 -9.14
C LEU A 267 -7.61 -16.79 -8.78
N LEU A 268 -8.35 -17.89 -8.91
CA LEU A 268 -7.94 -19.22 -8.54
C LEU A 268 -7.78 -20.06 -9.81
N THR A 269 -6.64 -20.73 -9.94
CA THR A 269 -6.38 -21.64 -11.06
C THR A 269 -6.12 -23.04 -10.52
N ALA A 270 -6.40 -24.01 -11.37
CA ALA A 270 -6.17 -25.43 -11.16
C ALA A 270 -4.72 -25.83 -11.47
#